data_AF-A0A9D2AVA5-F1
#
_entry.id   AF-A0A9D2AVA5-F1
#
_cell.length_a   1.000
_cell.length_b   1.000
_cell.length_c   1.000
_cell.angle_alpha   90.00
_cell.angle_beta   90.00
_cell.angle_gamma   90.00
#
_symmetry.space_group_name_H-M   'P 1'
#
loop_
_entity.id
_entity.type
_entity.pdbx_description
1 polymer ?
#
loop_
_entity_poly.entity_id
_entity_poly.type
_entity_poly.pdbx_seq_one_letter_code
_entity_poly.pdbx_strand_id
1 'polypeptide(L)'
;MEQADIKDALRRRAVGFETDEVVEEYSVSDGEPVLVKRKVTKKAVPPDISAAKLLLESETPVAAWSDEQLAAEKERLLGLLRAEAK
;
A
#
# COMPACT_ATOMS: atom_id res chain seq x y z
N MET A 1 -6.31 14.46 -3.96
CA MET A 1 -5.32 13.42 -3.66
C MET A 1 -4.06 14.11 -3.23
N GLU A 2 -3.65 13.88 -2.00
CA GLU A 2 -2.39 14.41 -1.51
C GLU A 2 -1.23 13.52 -2.03
N GLN A 3 0.00 14.04 -2.06
CA GLN A 3 1.15 13.25 -2.53
C GLN A 3 1.36 11.96 -1.73
N ALA A 4 0.98 11.95 -0.45
CA ALA A 4 1.05 10.78 0.42
C ALA A 4 0.16 9.62 -0.09
N ASP A 5 -1.04 9.93 -0.58
CA ASP A 5 -2.00 8.94 -1.10
C ASP A 5 -1.43 8.21 -2.33
N ILE A 6 -0.69 8.94 -3.17
CA ILE A 6 -0.07 8.40 -4.38
C ILE A 6 1.09 7.48 -4.02
N LYS A 7 1.94 7.87 -3.05
CA LYS A 7 3.07 7.05 -2.62
C LYS A 7 2.61 5.72 -2.00
N ASP A 8 1.54 5.73 -1.21
CA ASP A 8 0.99 4.51 -0.63
C ASP A 8 0.35 3.60 -1.69
N ALA A 9 -0.45 4.17 -2.61
CA ALA A 9 -1.01 3.41 -3.72
C ALA A 9 0.08 2.76 -4.59
N LEU A 10 1.16 3.49 -4.87
CA LEU A 10 2.31 2.98 -5.61
C LEU A 10 3.01 1.85 -4.83
N ARG A 11 3.19 2.00 -3.52
CA ARG A 11 3.74 0.96 -2.65
C ARG A 11 2.91 -0.31 -2.66
N ARG A 12 1.59 -0.20 -2.52
CA ARG A 12 0.67 -1.35 -2.60
C ARG A 12 0.78 -2.07 -3.94
N ARG A 13 0.88 -1.31 -5.04
CA ARG A 13 1.06 -1.89 -6.38
C ARG A 13 2.40 -2.59 -6.53
N ALA A 14 3.48 -2.02 -5.99
CA ALA A 14 4.82 -2.59 -6.06
C ALA A 14 4.93 -3.95 -5.36
N VAL A 15 4.36 -4.09 -4.16
CA VAL A 15 4.42 -5.35 -3.38
C VAL A 15 3.29 -6.33 -3.69
N GLY A 16 2.28 -5.90 -4.46
CA GLY A 16 1.06 -6.67 -4.68
C GLY A 16 0.10 -6.58 -3.49
N PHE A 17 -1.18 -6.86 -3.73
CA PHE A 17 -2.20 -6.82 -2.68
C PHE A 17 -3.42 -7.64 -3.07
N GLU A 18 -4.29 -7.90 -2.11
CA GLU A 18 -5.61 -8.49 -2.36
C GLU A 18 -6.70 -7.42 -2.35
N THR A 19 -7.69 -7.60 -3.21
CA THR A 19 -8.87 -6.74 -3.27
C THR A 19 -10.14 -7.58 -3.38
N ASP A 20 -11.23 -7.07 -2.80
CA ASP A 20 -12.53 -7.71 -2.90
C ASP A 20 -13.28 -7.14 -4.11
N GLU A 21 -13.72 -8.02 -5.00
CA GLU A 21 -14.71 -7.72 -6.02
C GLU A 21 -16.08 -8.13 -5.50
N VAL A 22 -16.97 -7.13 -5.34
CA VAL A 22 -18.31 -7.34 -4.80
C VAL A 22 -19.32 -7.25 -5.95
N VAL A 23 -20.08 -8.32 -6.16
CA VAL A 23 -21.20 -8.39 -7.10
C VAL A 23 -22.48 -8.48 -6.30
N GLU A 24 -23.36 -7.51 -6.46
CA GLU A 24 -24.66 -7.44 -5.80
C GLU A 24 -25.77 -7.52 -6.86
N GLU A 25 -26.68 -8.49 -6.69
CA GLU A 25 -27.86 -8.66 -7.52
C GLU A 25 -29.06 -8.15 -6.74
N TYR A 26 -29.87 -7.29 -7.37
CA TYR A 26 -31.07 -6.69 -6.78
C TYR A 26 -32.30 -7.14 -7.56
N SER A 27 -33.40 -7.43 -6.87
CA SER A 27 -34.73 -7.64 -7.46
C SER A 27 -35.69 -6.55 -7.00
N VAL A 28 -36.71 -6.25 -7.79
CA VAL A 28 -37.76 -5.32 -7.36
C VAL A 28 -38.85 -6.08 -6.62
N SER A 29 -39.16 -5.67 -5.39
CA SER A 29 -40.30 -6.16 -4.61
C SER A 29 -41.01 -4.95 -4.02
N ASP A 30 -42.33 -4.86 -4.24
CA ASP A 30 -43.17 -3.72 -3.84
C ASP A 30 -42.67 -2.35 -4.35
N GLY A 31 -42.02 -2.32 -5.51
CA GLY A 31 -41.49 -1.11 -6.13
C GLY A 31 -40.10 -0.70 -5.63
N GLU A 32 -39.56 -1.38 -4.63
CA GLU A 32 -38.25 -1.08 -4.04
C GLU A 32 -37.19 -2.13 -4.47
N PRO A 33 -35.93 -1.71 -4.71
CA PRO A 33 -34.83 -2.63 -4.97
C PRO A 33 -34.41 -3.36 -3.69
N VAL A 34 -34.57 -4.69 -3.69
CA VAL A 34 -34.15 -5.58 -2.60
C VAL A 34 -32.91 -6.34 -3.04
N LEU A 35 -31.84 -6.30 -2.24
CA LEU A 35 -30.63 -7.10 -2.47
C LEU A 35 -30.98 -8.59 -2.33
N VAL A 36 -30.88 -9.35 -3.41
CA VAL A 36 -31.18 -10.79 -3.42
C VAL A 36 -29.95 -11.67 -3.30
N LYS A 37 -28.79 -11.17 -3.73
CA LYS A 37 -27.55 -11.95 -3.68
C LYS A 37 -26.35 -11.03 -3.66
N ARG A 38 -25.38 -11.35 -2.80
CA ARG A 38 -24.08 -10.69 -2.74
C ARG A 38 -22.98 -11.73 -2.84
N LYS A 39 -22.16 -11.62 -3.88
CA LYS A 39 -20.97 -12.45 -4.09
C LYS A 39 -19.72 -11.58 -3.89
N VAL A 40 -18.88 -11.97 -2.94
CA VAL A 40 -17.57 -11.33 -2.72
C VAL A 40 -16.48 -12.28 -3.23
N THR A 41 -15.67 -11.81 -4.17
CA THR A 41 -14.56 -12.58 -4.75
C THR A 41 -13.24 -11.90 -4.41
N LYS A 42 -12.33 -12.61 -3.73
CA LYS A 42 -10.98 -12.09 -3.48
C LYS A 42 -10.15 -12.21 -4.75
N LYS A 43 -9.61 -11.09 -5.22
CA LYS A 43 -8.69 -11.03 -6.36
C LYS A 43 -7.31 -10.62 -5.88
N ALA A 44 -6.31 -11.41 -6.24
CA ALA A 44 -4.92 -11.06 -6.03
C ALA A 44 -4.44 -10.15 -7.16
N VAL A 45 -3.90 -8.99 -6.79
CA VAL A 45 -3.14 -8.11 -7.67
C VAL A 45 -1.67 -8.45 -7.47
N PRO A 46 -0.98 -9.02 -8.49
CA PRO A 46 0.40 -9.43 -8.32
C PRO A 46 1.34 -8.23 -8.14
N PRO A 47 2.53 -8.44 -7.56
CA PRO A 47 3.57 -7.42 -7.49
C PRO A 47 3.91 -6.84 -8.87
N ASP A 48 4.19 -5.54 -8.93
CA ASP A 48 4.53 -4.82 -10.17
C ASP A 48 5.95 -4.24 -10.11
N ILE A 49 6.81 -4.77 -10.97
CA ILE A 49 8.22 -4.37 -11.02
C ILE A 49 8.41 -2.92 -11.47
N SER A 50 7.50 -2.39 -12.30
CA SER A 50 7.56 -0.99 -12.74
C SER A 50 7.25 -0.04 -11.59
N ALA A 51 6.25 -0.39 -10.76
CA ALA A 51 5.95 0.36 -9.55
C ALA A 51 7.09 0.28 -8.52
N ALA A 52 7.70 -0.90 -8.37
CA ALA A 52 8.87 -1.07 -7.50
C ALA A 52 10.05 -0.22 -7.96
N LYS A 53 10.34 -0.20 -9.27
CA LYS A 53 11.41 0.61 -9.85
C LYS A 53 11.20 2.11 -9.60
N LEU A 54 9.99 2.61 -9.82
CA LEU A 54 9.66 4.02 -9.62
C LEU A 54 9.84 4.45 -8.15
N LEU A 55 9.48 3.58 -7.20
CA LEU A 55 9.73 3.84 -5.77
C LEU A 55 11.23 3.93 -5.46
N LEU A 56 12.03 2.99 -5.96
CA LEU A 56 13.47 2.98 -5.73
C LEU A 56 14.18 4.19 -6.35
N GLU A 57 13.73 4.65 -7.52
CA GLU A 57 14.26 5.84 -8.18
C GLU A 57 13.82 7.15 -7.50
N SER A 58 12.70 7.13 -6.77
CA SER A 58 12.19 8.31 -6.05
C SER A 58 12.96 8.62 -4.76
N GLU A 59 13.77 7.69 -4.26
CA GLU A 59 14.53 7.86 -3.04
C GLU A 59 15.98 8.23 -3.36
N THR A 60 16.52 9.23 -2.65
CA THR A 60 17.95 9.53 -2.75
C THR A 60 18.75 8.35 -2.21
N PRO A 61 19.65 7.74 -3.00
CA PRO A 61 20.43 6.61 -2.54
C PRO A 61 21.16 6.94 -1.24
N VAL A 62 21.21 6.00 -0.29
CA VAL A 62 21.91 6.18 0.99
C VAL A 62 23.38 6.57 0.77
N ALA A 63 24.00 6.09 -0.32
CA ALA A 63 25.35 6.45 -0.72
C ALA A 63 25.55 7.94 -1.05
N ALA A 64 24.47 8.69 -1.29
CA ALA A 64 24.48 10.11 -1.58
C ALA A 64 24.07 10.98 -0.37
N TRP A 65 23.89 10.38 0.81
CA TRP A 65 23.53 11.12 2.01
C TRP A 65 24.75 11.78 2.65
N SER A 66 24.55 12.92 3.31
CA SER A 66 25.59 13.58 4.09
C SER A 66 25.89 12.84 5.39
N ASP A 67 27.04 13.12 6.00
CA ASP A 67 27.42 12.55 7.31
C ASP A 67 26.37 12.84 8.39
N GLU A 68 25.76 14.04 8.37
CA GLU A 68 24.70 14.42 9.31
C GLU A 68 23.44 13.59 9.10
N GLN A 69 23.04 13.36 7.84
CA GLN A 69 21.87 12.54 7.51
C GLN A 69 22.10 11.08 7.92
N LEU A 70 23.29 10.55 7.67
CA LEU A 70 23.68 9.19 8.08
C LEU A 70 23.71 9.03 9.60
N ALA A 71 24.24 10.02 10.32
CA ALA A 71 24.26 10.02 11.78
C ALA A 71 22.84 10.06 12.38
N ALA A 72 21.95 10.88 11.81
CA ALA A 72 20.56 10.95 12.23
C ALA A 72 19.82 9.62 12.00
N GLU A 73 20.01 8.99 10.84
CA GLU A 73 19.36 7.71 10.53
C GLU A 73 19.91 6.58 11.39
N LYS A 74 21.22 6.57 11.68
CA LYS A 74 21.82 5.63 12.63
C LYS A 74 21.13 5.68 14.00
N GLU A 75 20.94 6.88 14.56
CA GLU A 75 20.27 7.01 15.86
C GLU A 75 18.81 6.58 15.82
N ARG A 76 18.09 6.90 14.74
CA ARG A 76 16.70 6.43 14.53
C ARG A 76 16.63 4.90 14.55
N LEU A 77 17.51 4.22 13.83
CA LEU A 77 17.58 2.76 13.74
C LEU A 77 17.95 2.13 15.09
N LEU A 78 18.92 2.68 15.82
CA LEU A 78 19.26 2.23 17.17
C LEU A 78 18.08 2.38 18.14
N GLY A 79 17.30 3.45 18.00
CA GLY A 79 16.06 3.65 18.77
C GLY A 79 15.03 2.54 18.52
N LEU A 80 14.80 2.17 17.25
CA LEU A 80 13.87 1.10 16.89
C LEU A 80 14.29 -0.26 17.45
N LEU A 81 15.57 -0.62 17.34
CA LEU A 81 16.09 -1.88 17.89
C LEU A 81 15.92 -1.97 19.41
N ARG A 82 16.14 -0.86 20.11
CA ARG A 82 15.91 -0.80 21.57
C ARG A 82 14.43 -0.94 21.93
N ALA A 83 13.53 -0.43 21.09
CA ALA A 83 12.09 -0.54 21.31
C ALA A 83 11.57 -1.96 21.04
N GLU A 84 12.10 -2.64 20.03
CA GLU A 84 11.74 -4.03 19.69
C GLU A 84 12.30 -5.04 20.70
N ALA A 85 13.44 -4.76 21.31
CA ALA A 85 14.05 -5.60 22.35
C ALA A 85 13.36 -5.50 23.73
N LYS A 86 12.22 -4.80 23.83
CA LYS A 86 11.52 -4.49 25.09
C LYS A 86 10.13 -5.11 25.11
#